data_AF-A0A7V4E715-F1
#
_entry.id   AF-A0A7V4E715-F1
#
_cell.length_a   1.000
_cell.length_b   1.000
_cell.length_c   1.000
_cell.angle_alpha   90.00
_cell.angle_beta   90.00
_cell.angle_gamma   90.00
#
_symmetry.space_group_name_H-M   'P 1'
#
loop_
_entity.id
_entity.type
_entity.pdbx_description
1 polymer ?
#
loop_
_entity_poly.entity_id
_entity_poly.type
_entity_poly.pdbx_seq_one_letter_code
_entity_poly.pdbx_strand_id
1 'polypeptide(L)'
;MERYFFDDHAQAIAKRQYLQEGDGDILGMFRRVAREIAKVEKPEDRAYWEEKFYNLMASKRFSPGGRILAGAGTAHGNLLNCFVQGATENPPESFEGIMEVAKKLALVTKVGGGNGVNLDPYRSRGGRRRQTVRGVAYLSAEHKDVEDFIRGLMRPPTNPDGPKEEIALKNFVRVVYGELTPELKALAERYGVLTVKEPPQELIRVPDDMGGIIEAAKEAAHLARRGQEPHVDFSLLRPEGAPIRGSGGTSSGPVSFLFEIFDNFLEWAALGAEAAGPVATLRYVYAPVLRVVRQG
;
A
#
# COMPACT_ATOMS: atom_id res chain seq x y z
N MET A 1 30.71 4.88 36.88
CA MET A 1 29.93 5.60 35.86
C MET A 1 29.79 4.65 34.69
N GLU A 2 28.56 4.34 34.26
CA GLU A 2 28.37 3.47 33.08
C GLU A 2 29.11 4.08 31.89
N ARG A 3 29.85 3.23 31.16
CA ARG A 3 30.71 3.65 30.05
C ARG A 3 29.91 4.34 28.92
N TYR A 4 28.63 4.01 28.79
CA TYR A 4 27.68 4.57 27.85
C TYR A 4 26.35 4.82 28.55
N PHE A 5 25.66 5.90 28.19
CA PHE A 5 24.40 6.32 28.83
C PHE A 5 23.37 6.78 27.78
N PHE A 6 22.13 6.37 27.96
CA PHE A 6 20.96 6.82 27.18
C PHE A 6 19.84 7.15 28.16
N ASP A 7 19.23 8.32 28.01
CA ASP A 7 18.18 8.78 28.91
C ASP A 7 16.86 8.02 28.72
N ASP A 8 15.93 8.23 29.64
CA ASP A 8 14.61 7.58 29.64
C ASP A 8 13.83 7.85 28.36
N HIS A 9 14.04 9.02 27.74
CA HIS A 9 13.36 9.38 26.51
C HIS A 9 13.85 8.52 25.34
N ALA A 10 15.17 8.38 25.17
CA ALA A 10 15.76 7.51 24.18
C ALA A 10 15.31 6.06 24.39
N GLN A 11 15.36 5.57 25.64
CA GLN A 11 14.92 4.21 25.99
C GLN A 11 13.44 3.99 25.64
N ALA A 12 12.58 4.96 25.94
CA ALA A 12 11.16 4.89 25.61
C ALA A 12 10.91 4.83 24.09
N ILE A 13 11.61 5.66 23.30
CA ILE A 13 11.52 5.60 21.83
C ILE A 13 12.01 4.25 21.31
N ALA A 14 13.17 3.78 21.76
CA ALA A 14 13.72 2.52 21.32
C ALA A 14 12.79 1.35 21.66
N LYS A 15 12.24 1.32 22.87
CA LYS A 15 11.26 0.31 23.30
C LYS A 15 10.03 0.30 22.43
N ARG A 16 9.55 1.47 22.00
CA ARG A 16 8.37 1.59 21.14
C ARG A 16 8.64 1.21 19.69
N GLN A 17 9.87 1.36 19.19
CA GLN A 17 10.13 1.35 17.74
C GLN A 17 11.10 0.25 17.26
N TYR A 18 12.05 -0.17 18.10
CA TYR A 18 13.23 -0.92 17.64
C TYR A 18 13.58 -2.15 18.48
N LEU A 19 13.35 -2.11 19.79
CA LEU A 19 13.71 -3.22 20.68
C LEU A 19 12.95 -4.50 20.30
N GLN A 20 13.67 -5.61 20.35
CA GLN A 20 13.16 -6.96 20.19
C GLN A 20 13.16 -7.67 21.55
N GLU A 21 12.46 -8.80 21.61
CA GLU A 21 12.50 -9.66 22.79
C GLU A 21 13.94 -10.10 23.07
N GLY A 22 14.39 -9.89 24.31
CA GLY A 22 15.76 -10.20 24.74
C GLY A 22 16.78 -9.07 24.60
N ASP A 23 16.44 -7.93 23.97
CA ASP A 23 17.36 -6.78 23.92
C ASP A 23 17.55 -6.13 25.31
N GLY A 24 16.51 -6.12 26.15
CA GLY A 24 16.53 -5.47 27.46
C GLY A 24 16.47 -3.94 27.36
N ASP A 25 17.48 -3.31 26.77
CA ASP A 25 17.63 -1.87 26.61
C ASP A 25 18.32 -1.50 25.28
N ILE A 26 18.58 -0.20 25.05
CA ILE A 26 19.31 0.27 23.86
C ILE A 26 20.68 -0.38 23.70
N LEU A 27 21.42 -0.62 24.79
CA LEU A 27 22.75 -1.21 24.70
C LEU A 27 22.67 -2.67 24.28
N GLY A 28 21.72 -3.45 24.80
CA GLY A 28 21.49 -4.81 24.32
C GLY A 28 21.01 -4.86 22.86
N MET A 29 20.17 -3.91 22.43
CA MET A 29 19.83 -3.75 21.00
C MET A 29 21.07 -3.51 20.14
N PHE A 30 21.96 -2.60 20.53
CA PHE A 30 23.20 -2.37 19.78
C PHE A 30 24.10 -3.59 19.75
N ARG A 31 24.10 -4.41 20.80
CA ARG A 31 24.83 -5.68 20.83
C ARG A 31 24.27 -6.66 19.79
N ARG A 32 22.94 -6.82 19.75
CA ARG A 32 22.27 -7.64 18.72
C ARG A 32 22.62 -7.16 17.31
N VAL A 33 22.48 -5.85 17.06
CA VAL A 33 22.78 -5.26 15.74
C VAL A 33 24.24 -5.47 15.37
N ALA A 34 25.17 -5.16 16.27
CA ALA A 34 26.61 -5.31 16.02
C ALA A 34 26.99 -6.75 15.66
N ARG A 35 26.46 -7.73 16.40
CA ARG A 35 26.69 -9.16 16.17
C ARG A 35 26.18 -9.58 14.79
N GLU A 36 25.01 -9.10 14.39
CA GLU A 36 24.47 -9.42 13.07
C GLU A 36 25.33 -8.86 11.94
N ILE A 37 25.69 -7.57 12.02
CA ILE A 37 26.48 -6.91 10.98
C ILE A 37 27.87 -7.55 10.88
N ALA A 38 28.47 -7.98 11.99
CA ALA A 38 29.77 -8.66 11.97
C ALA A 38 29.75 -10.05 11.30
N LYS A 39 28.59 -10.67 11.03
CA LYS A 39 28.53 -12.00 10.40
C LYS A 39 29.12 -12.05 8.98
N VAL A 40 29.12 -10.94 8.26
CA VAL A 40 29.69 -10.88 6.90
C VAL A 40 31.22 -10.94 6.90
N GLU A 41 31.83 -10.65 8.05
CA GLU A 41 33.26 -10.75 8.26
C GLU A 41 33.69 -12.22 8.43
N LYS A 42 35.00 -12.46 8.26
CA LYS A 42 35.61 -13.78 8.48
C LYS A 42 35.37 -14.27 9.90
N PRO A 43 35.07 -15.57 10.13
CA PRO A 43 34.74 -16.12 11.44
C PRO A 43 35.69 -15.69 12.57
N GLU A 44 36.99 -15.68 12.30
CA GLU A 44 38.07 -15.29 13.22
C GLU A 44 38.05 -13.80 13.61
N ASP A 45 37.52 -12.93 12.75
CA ASP A 45 37.50 -11.48 12.94
C ASP A 45 36.16 -10.96 13.51
N ARG A 46 35.12 -11.79 13.54
CA ARG A 46 33.74 -11.36 13.90
C ARG A 46 33.67 -10.75 15.28
N ALA A 47 34.34 -11.35 16.28
CA ALA A 47 34.33 -10.83 17.65
C ALA A 47 34.99 -9.45 17.74
N TYR A 48 36.08 -9.25 16.99
CA TYR A 48 36.75 -7.95 16.90
C TYR A 48 35.83 -6.89 16.29
N TRP A 49 35.19 -7.20 15.16
CA TRP A 49 34.31 -6.25 14.46
C TRP A 49 33.01 -5.98 15.21
N GLU A 50 32.41 -6.99 15.83
CA GLU A 50 31.24 -6.82 16.70
C GLU A 50 31.52 -5.77 17.78
N GLU A 51 32.65 -5.87 18.48
CA GLU A 51 33.03 -4.89 19.49
C GLU A 51 33.22 -3.49 18.90
N LYS A 52 33.82 -3.37 17.70
CA LYS A 52 33.97 -2.08 17.03
C LYS A 52 32.62 -1.45 16.68
N PHE A 53 31.71 -2.22 16.08
CA PHE A 53 30.38 -1.74 15.71
C PHE A 53 29.55 -1.35 16.95
N TYR A 54 29.56 -2.19 17.99
CA TYR A 54 28.91 -1.89 19.26
C TYR A 54 29.41 -0.57 19.85
N ASN A 55 30.74 -0.40 19.93
CA ASN A 55 31.33 0.80 20.50
C ASN A 55 31.01 2.06 19.67
N LEU A 56 30.92 1.97 18.33
CA LEU A 56 30.51 3.09 17.49
C LEU A 56 29.08 3.56 17.80
N MET A 57 28.14 2.61 17.94
CA MET A 57 26.74 2.93 18.26
C MET A 57 26.57 3.42 19.70
N ALA A 58 27.13 2.69 20.68
CA ALA A 58 26.99 3.01 22.09
C ALA A 58 27.65 4.36 22.47
N SER A 59 28.73 4.74 21.77
CA SER A 59 29.39 6.05 21.92
C SER A 59 28.72 7.18 21.12
N LYS A 60 27.59 6.92 20.44
CA LYS A 60 26.85 7.88 19.60
C LYS A 60 27.64 8.47 18.43
N ARG A 61 28.73 7.81 18.01
CA ARG A 61 29.53 8.22 16.84
C ARG A 61 28.88 7.79 15.52
N PHE A 62 27.98 6.82 15.59
CA PHE A 62 27.24 6.33 14.44
C PHE A 62 25.85 5.87 14.90
N SER A 63 24.82 6.18 14.10
CA SER A 63 23.47 5.66 14.31
C SER A 63 23.00 5.06 12.99
N PRO A 64 22.76 3.74 12.92
CA PRO A 64 22.23 3.14 11.70
C PRO A 64 20.76 3.53 11.51
N GLY A 65 20.25 3.36 10.29
CA GLY A 65 18.84 3.63 10.00
C GLY A 65 17.89 2.76 10.83
N GLY A 66 16.69 3.26 11.12
CA GLY A 66 15.73 2.60 12.01
C GLY A 66 15.40 1.15 11.64
N ARG A 67 15.34 0.78 10.36
CA ARG A 67 15.13 -0.64 9.97
C ARG A 67 16.29 -1.55 10.33
N ILE A 68 17.52 -1.04 10.32
CA ILE A 68 18.68 -1.81 10.74
C ILE A 68 18.60 -2.07 12.24
N LEU A 69 18.23 -1.05 13.03
CA LEU A 69 18.02 -1.18 14.48
C LEU A 69 16.91 -2.20 14.81
N ALA A 70 15.76 -2.10 14.13
CA ALA A 70 14.64 -3.01 14.34
C ALA A 70 14.89 -4.42 13.79
N GLY A 71 15.55 -4.53 12.63
CA GLY A 71 15.59 -5.76 11.83
C GLY A 71 16.84 -6.62 12.00
N ALA A 72 18.00 -6.06 12.33
CA ALA A 72 19.25 -6.84 12.34
C ALA A 72 19.22 -7.96 13.39
N GLY A 73 19.43 -9.20 12.98
CA GLY A 73 19.43 -10.36 13.87
C GLY A 73 18.05 -10.86 14.26
N THR A 74 17.01 -10.50 13.51
CA THR A 74 15.65 -11.05 13.65
C THR A 74 15.31 -11.97 12.47
N ALA A 75 14.35 -12.88 12.66
CA ALA A 75 14.00 -13.89 11.64
C ALA A 75 13.39 -13.30 10.35
N HIS A 76 12.80 -12.10 10.42
CA HIS A 76 12.07 -11.47 9.29
C HIS A 76 12.53 -10.03 9.00
N GLY A 77 13.69 -9.61 9.51
CA GLY A 77 14.17 -8.24 9.39
C GLY A 77 14.79 -7.91 8.03
N ASN A 78 14.16 -7.04 7.24
CA ASN A 78 14.78 -6.41 6.08
C ASN A 78 15.67 -5.23 6.51
N LEU A 79 16.94 -5.22 6.09
CA LEU A 79 17.93 -4.18 6.42
C LEU A 79 17.99 -3.03 5.42
N LEU A 80 17.26 -3.10 4.31
CA LEU A 80 17.19 -2.04 3.31
C LEU A 80 16.05 -1.07 3.62
N ASN A 81 16.36 0.23 3.64
CA ASN A 81 15.40 1.30 3.91
C ASN A 81 14.60 1.73 2.68
N CYS A 82 15.30 2.00 1.57
CA CYS A 82 14.73 2.60 0.38
C CYS A 82 15.04 1.75 -0.85
N PHE A 83 14.04 1.58 -1.71
CA PHE A 83 14.13 0.87 -2.98
C PHE A 83 13.78 1.82 -4.11
N VAL A 84 14.61 1.89 -5.15
CA VAL A 84 14.24 2.57 -6.40
C VAL A 84 13.61 1.55 -7.33
N GLN A 85 12.32 1.73 -7.62
CA GLN A 85 11.56 0.90 -8.54
C GLN A 85 11.75 1.41 -9.98
N GLY A 86 11.88 0.49 -10.93
CA GLY A 86 12.02 0.83 -12.35
C GLY A 86 12.48 -0.33 -13.23
N ALA A 87 13.12 -1.35 -12.66
CA ALA A 87 13.39 -2.59 -13.36
C ALA A 87 12.08 -3.39 -13.53
N THR A 88 11.79 -3.80 -14.76
CA THR A 88 10.59 -4.53 -15.15
C THR A 88 10.93 -5.63 -16.16
N GLU A 89 10.12 -6.68 -16.24
CA GLU A 89 10.26 -7.72 -17.29
C GLU A 89 9.76 -7.20 -18.64
N ASN A 90 8.84 -6.23 -18.61
CA ASN A 90 8.32 -5.54 -19.78
C ASN A 90 9.06 -4.21 -20.02
N PRO A 91 8.97 -3.58 -21.21
CA PRO A 91 9.46 -2.22 -21.40
C PRO A 91 8.86 -1.29 -20.33
N PRO A 92 9.68 -0.54 -19.55
CA PRO A 92 9.19 0.22 -18.41
C PRO A 92 8.07 1.20 -18.76
N GLU A 93 8.10 1.78 -19.96
CA GLU A 93 7.12 2.74 -20.44
C GLU A 93 5.83 2.13 -20.98
N SER A 94 5.76 0.81 -21.10
CA SER A 94 4.56 0.11 -21.54
C SER A 94 3.49 0.06 -20.43
N PHE A 95 2.24 -0.22 -20.81
CA PHE A 95 1.16 -0.47 -19.84
C PHE A 95 1.56 -1.54 -18.82
N GLU A 96 2.11 -2.66 -19.29
CA GLU A 96 2.53 -3.79 -18.46
C GLU A 96 3.67 -3.39 -17.52
N GLY A 97 4.69 -2.68 -18.01
CA GLY A 97 5.80 -2.18 -17.20
C GLY A 97 5.35 -1.22 -16.10
N ILE A 98 4.45 -0.28 -16.43
CA ILE A 98 3.90 0.66 -15.45
C ILE A 98 3.14 -0.07 -14.34
N MET A 99 2.33 -1.07 -14.69
CA MET A 99 1.54 -1.85 -13.73
C MET A 99 2.42 -2.79 -12.89
N GLU A 100 3.49 -3.32 -13.47
CA GLU A 100 4.49 -4.09 -12.73
C GLU A 100 5.19 -3.24 -11.66
N VAL A 101 5.56 -1.99 -12.00
CA VAL A 101 6.08 -1.03 -11.01
C VAL A 101 5.05 -0.73 -9.94
N ALA A 102 3.78 -0.50 -10.30
CA ALA A 102 2.70 -0.26 -9.34
C ALA A 102 2.57 -1.43 -8.33
N LYS A 103 2.64 -2.67 -8.82
CA LYS A 103 2.62 -3.87 -7.97
C LYS A 103 3.83 -3.93 -7.04
N LYS A 104 5.04 -3.65 -7.54
CA LYS A 104 6.25 -3.60 -6.70
C LYS A 104 6.14 -2.53 -5.62
N LEU A 105 5.65 -1.34 -5.95
CA LEU A 105 5.40 -0.25 -4.99
C LEU A 105 4.44 -0.68 -3.88
N ALA A 106 3.32 -1.34 -4.25
CA ALA A 106 2.35 -1.85 -3.29
C ALA A 106 2.98 -2.87 -2.33
N LEU A 107 3.70 -3.86 -2.86
CA LEU A 107 4.31 -4.92 -2.06
C LEU A 107 5.42 -4.42 -1.14
N VAL A 108 6.27 -3.50 -1.63
CA VAL A 108 7.34 -2.90 -0.82
C VAL A 108 6.76 -2.01 0.27
N THR A 109 5.73 -1.21 -0.04
CA THR A 109 5.07 -0.35 0.96
C THR A 109 4.38 -1.18 2.04
N LYS A 110 3.78 -2.32 1.66
CA LYS A 110 3.12 -3.24 2.61
C LYS A 110 4.07 -3.77 3.68
N VAL A 111 5.35 -3.96 3.35
CA VAL A 111 6.40 -4.36 4.32
C VAL A 111 7.10 -3.15 4.95
N GLY A 112 6.56 -1.95 4.73
CA GLY A 112 7.00 -0.64 5.20
C GLY A 112 8.25 -0.07 4.51
N GLY A 113 8.69 -0.65 3.40
CA GLY A 113 9.86 -0.18 2.67
C GLY A 113 9.61 1.19 2.04
N GLY A 114 10.62 2.05 2.04
CA GLY A 114 10.59 3.30 1.30
C GLY A 114 10.69 3.05 -0.20
N ASN A 115 9.92 3.78 -0.99
CA ASN A 115 9.93 3.67 -2.45
C ASN A 115 10.40 4.97 -3.11
N GLY A 116 11.31 4.85 -4.07
CA GLY A 116 11.57 5.82 -5.12
C GLY A 116 11.12 5.25 -6.46
N VAL A 117 10.79 6.11 -7.41
CA VAL A 117 10.40 5.73 -8.78
C VAL A 117 11.26 6.48 -9.78
N ASN A 118 11.74 5.78 -10.81
CA ASN A 118 12.36 6.43 -11.96
C ASN A 118 11.29 6.77 -13.00
N LEU A 119 11.12 8.06 -13.32
CA LEU A 119 10.13 8.53 -14.30
C LEU A 119 10.72 8.80 -15.68
N ASP A 120 12.06 8.76 -15.82
CA ASP A 120 12.77 9.04 -17.08
C ASP A 120 12.33 8.16 -18.25
N PRO A 121 11.97 6.87 -18.07
CA PRO A 121 11.52 6.03 -19.18
C PRO A 121 10.20 6.50 -19.80
N TYR A 122 9.38 7.29 -19.10
CA TYR A 122 8.03 7.61 -19.56
C TYR A 122 8.02 8.74 -20.58
N ARG A 123 7.34 8.48 -21.69
CA ARG A 123 7.17 9.46 -22.76
C ARG A 123 6.34 10.64 -22.28
N SER A 124 6.71 11.85 -22.69
CA SER A 124 5.89 13.04 -22.42
C SER A 124 4.47 12.85 -22.96
N ARG A 125 3.48 13.40 -22.26
CA ARG A 125 2.09 13.38 -22.71
C ARG A 125 1.99 14.02 -24.11
N GLY A 126 1.50 13.28 -25.08
CA GLY A 126 1.18 13.82 -26.41
C GLY A 126 -0.13 14.59 -26.43
N GLY A 127 -0.54 15.11 -27.59
CA GLY A 127 -1.81 15.82 -27.80
C GLY A 127 -3.08 14.96 -27.71
N ARG A 128 -3.05 13.82 -27.03
CA ARG A 128 -4.18 12.88 -26.94
C ARG A 128 -5.32 13.52 -26.13
N ARG A 129 -6.52 13.47 -26.70
CA ARG A 129 -7.75 13.89 -26.01
C ARG A 129 -8.12 12.85 -24.96
N ARG A 130 -8.69 13.35 -23.86
CA ARG A 130 -9.27 12.52 -22.80
C ARG A 130 -10.36 11.63 -23.41
N GLN A 131 -10.37 10.36 -23.03
CA GLN A 131 -11.41 9.39 -23.38
C GLN A 131 -12.43 9.30 -22.23
N THR A 132 -13.68 9.01 -22.57
CA THR A 132 -14.67 8.64 -21.56
C THR A 132 -14.42 7.20 -21.15
N VAL A 133 -14.28 6.96 -19.86
CA VAL A 133 -14.21 5.63 -19.26
C VAL A 133 -15.29 5.52 -18.20
N ARG A 134 -15.78 4.31 -17.98
CA ARG A 134 -16.74 4.01 -16.93
C ARG A 134 -16.50 2.60 -16.43
N GLY A 135 -16.65 2.38 -15.13
CA GLY A 135 -16.64 1.07 -14.49
C GLY A 135 -17.83 0.91 -13.54
N VAL A 136 -18.10 -0.33 -13.16
CA VAL A 136 -19.17 -0.70 -12.22
C VAL A 136 -18.55 -1.43 -11.03
N ALA A 137 -18.69 -0.86 -9.84
CA ALA A 137 -18.20 -1.44 -8.60
C ALA A 137 -19.36 -2.14 -7.88
N TYR A 138 -19.15 -3.41 -7.52
CA TYR A 138 -20.11 -4.24 -6.80
C TYR A 138 -19.64 -4.48 -5.37
N LEU A 139 -20.60 -4.50 -4.45
CA LEU A 139 -20.39 -4.98 -3.08
C LEU A 139 -21.63 -5.76 -2.59
N SER A 140 -21.40 -6.89 -1.92
CA SER A 140 -22.47 -7.68 -1.32
C SER A 140 -23.19 -6.89 -0.23
N ALA A 141 -24.50 -7.03 -0.16
CA ALA A 141 -25.34 -6.51 0.92
C ALA A 141 -24.94 -7.06 2.31
N GLU A 142 -24.28 -8.22 2.35
CA GLU A 142 -23.80 -8.85 3.58
C GLU A 142 -22.42 -8.33 4.03
N HIS A 143 -21.74 -7.53 3.20
CA HIS A 143 -20.43 -7.01 3.52
C HIS A 143 -20.52 -5.97 4.66
N LYS A 144 -19.61 -6.03 5.64
CA LYS A 144 -19.67 -5.16 6.84
C LYS A 144 -19.58 -3.66 6.51
N ASP A 145 -18.92 -3.32 5.41
CA ASP A 145 -18.76 -1.94 4.94
C ASP A 145 -19.82 -1.52 3.90
N VAL A 146 -20.95 -2.23 3.78
CA VAL A 146 -21.99 -1.92 2.78
C VAL A 146 -22.55 -0.50 2.94
N GLU A 147 -22.77 -0.03 4.17
CA GLU A 147 -23.26 1.33 4.40
C GLU A 147 -22.25 2.39 3.98
N ASP A 148 -20.97 2.18 4.30
CA ASP A 148 -19.88 3.06 3.87
C ASP A 148 -19.73 3.07 2.36
N PHE A 149 -19.88 1.90 1.72
CA PHE A 149 -19.87 1.81 0.26
C PHE A 149 -21.02 2.57 -0.37
N ILE A 150 -22.24 2.46 0.17
CA ILE A 150 -23.42 3.18 -0.33
C ILE A 150 -23.22 4.69 -0.17
N ARG A 151 -22.77 5.13 1.01
CA ARG A 151 -22.55 6.56 1.30
C ARG A 151 -21.32 7.13 0.60
N GLY A 152 -20.36 6.28 0.27
CA GLY A 152 -19.05 6.68 -0.26
C GLY A 152 -18.16 7.22 0.84
N LEU A 153 -18.13 6.55 1.99
CA LEU A 153 -17.36 6.98 3.16
C LEU A 153 -16.06 6.17 3.29
N MET A 154 -14.96 6.87 3.49
CA MET A 154 -13.68 6.27 3.87
C MET A 154 -12.87 7.23 4.73
N ARG A 155 -11.93 6.73 5.54
CA ARG A 155 -10.91 7.60 6.14
C ARG A 155 -9.89 7.99 5.08
N PRO A 156 -9.58 9.28 4.87
CA PRO A 156 -8.57 9.69 3.89
C PRO A 156 -7.16 9.22 4.28
N PRO A 157 -6.29 8.86 3.32
CA PRO A 157 -4.90 8.49 3.61
C PRO A 157 -4.07 9.60 4.26
N THR A 158 -4.50 10.84 4.08
CA THR A 158 -3.87 12.01 4.70
C THR A 158 -4.25 12.19 6.17
N ASN A 159 -5.31 11.52 6.64
CA ASN A 159 -5.80 11.62 8.01
C ASN A 159 -6.37 10.26 8.49
N PRO A 160 -5.54 9.22 8.63
CA PRO A 160 -6.01 7.85 8.91
C PRO A 160 -6.70 7.71 10.27
N ASP A 161 -6.36 8.55 11.24
CA ASP A 161 -6.98 8.57 12.58
C ASP A 161 -8.20 9.50 12.65
N GLY A 162 -8.47 10.27 11.59
CA GLY A 162 -9.58 11.21 11.49
C GLY A 162 -10.92 10.56 11.12
N PRO A 163 -12.02 11.32 11.11
CA PRO A 163 -13.34 10.80 10.73
C PRO A 163 -13.37 10.32 9.28
N LYS A 164 -14.36 9.49 8.95
CA LYS A 164 -14.64 9.16 7.55
C LYS A 164 -15.15 10.40 6.82
N GLU A 165 -14.75 10.54 5.57
CA GLU A 165 -15.17 11.61 4.67
C GLU A 165 -15.86 11.03 3.44
N GLU A 166 -16.79 11.81 2.87
CA GLU A 166 -17.45 11.44 1.62
C GLU A 166 -16.50 11.63 0.44
N ILE A 167 -16.43 10.62 -0.42
CA ILE A 167 -15.63 10.63 -1.63
C ILE A 167 -16.52 10.58 -2.88
N ALA A 168 -16.15 11.39 -3.87
CA ALA A 168 -16.77 11.37 -5.18
C ALA A 168 -15.94 10.53 -6.14
N LEU A 169 -16.51 9.42 -6.62
CA LEU A 169 -15.94 8.61 -7.70
C LEU A 169 -16.13 9.35 -9.03
N LYS A 170 -15.11 9.34 -9.88
CA LYS A 170 -15.17 10.00 -11.19
C LYS A 170 -15.65 9.05 -12.28
N ASN A 171 -15.23 7.80 -12.19
CA ASN A 171 -15.30 6.84 -13.28
C ASN A 171 -16.09 5.58 -12.90
N PHE A 172 -16.41 5.38 -11.61
CA PHE A 172 -17.20 4.24 -11.16
C PHE A 172 -18.63 4.61 -10.74
N VAL A 173 -19.57 3.76 -11.15
CA VAL A 173 -20.89 3.68 -10.51
C VAL A 173 -20.89 2.53 -9.50
N ARG A 174 -21.69 2.67 -8.44
CA ARG A 174 -21.76 1.70 -7.35
C ARG A 174 -23.04 0.87 -7.45
N VAL A 175 -22.90 -0.42 -7.16
CA VAL A 175 -23.99 -1.40 -7.15
C VAL A 175 -23.88 -2.26 -5.89
N VAL A 176 -24.97 -2.40 -5.16
CA VAL A 176 -25.09 -3.39 -4.08
C VAL A 176 -25.86 -4.60 -4.59
N TYR A 177 -25.39 -5.80 -4.30
CA TYR A 177 -26.07 -7.03 -4.71
C TYR A 177 -26.45 -7.92 -3.53
N GLY A 178 -27.44 -8.80 -3.73
CA GLY A 178 -27.94 -9.75 -2.73
C GLY A 178 -29.29 -9.33 -2.15
N GLU A 179 -29.64 -9.89 -1.00
CA GLU A 179 -30.87 -9.58 -0.28
C GLU A 179 -30.65 -8.35 0.62
N LEU A 180 -31.29 -7.23 0.28
CA LEU A 180 -31.20 -5.98 1.04
C LEU A 180 -32.36 -5.85 2.02
N THR A 181 -32.08 -5.38 3.23
CA THR A 181 -33.13 -4.93 4.15
C THR A 181 -33.83 -3.68 3.59
N PRO A 182 -35.07 -3.38 4.02
CA PRO A 182 -35.76 -2.14 3.62
C PRO A 182 -34.93 -0.88 3.89
N GLU A 183 -34.18 -0.86 4.99
CA GLU A 183 -33.31 0.25 5.38
C GLU A 183 -32.14 0.43 4.42
N LEU A 184 -31.45 -0.66 4.06
CA LEU A 184 -30.36 -0.62 3.09
C LEU A 184 -30.84 -0.23 1.69
N LYS A 185 -32.02 -0.71 1.29
CA LYS A 185 -32.63 -0.31 0.01
C LYS A 185 -32.95 1.18 -0.03
N ALA A 186 -33.57 1.71 1.02
CA ALA A 186 -33.85 3.14 1.13
C ALA A 186 -32.56 3.99 1.18
N LEU A 187 -31.50 3.48 1.80
CA LEU A 187 -30.19 4.12 1.81
C LEU A 187 -29.57 4.14 0.40
N ALA A 188 -29.61 3.02 -0.32
CA ALA A 188 -29.09 2.93 -1.69
C ALA A 188 -29.82 3.90 -2.63
N GLU A 189 -31.15 3.95 -2.57
CA GLU A 189 -31.97 4.90 -3.33
C GLU A 189 -31.59 6.36 -3.03
N ARG A 190 -31.40 6.71 -1.75
CA ARG A 190 -31.00 8.07 -1.33
C ARG A 190 -29.66 8.52 -1.91
N TYR A 191 -28.69 7.61 -2.00
CA TYR A 191 -27.34 7.91 -2.50
C TYR A 191 -27.15 7.56 -3.99
N GLY A 192 -28.22 7.19 -4.70
CA GLY A 192 -28.17 6.87 -6.13
C GLY A 192 -27.36 5.60 -6.44
N VAL A 193 -27.29 4.66 -5.51
CA VAL A 193 -26.59 3.38 -5.66
C VAL A 193 -27.56 2.34 -6.21
N LEU A 194 -27.17 1.67 -7.29
CA LEU A 194 -28.01 0.66 -7.92
C LEU A 194 -28.06 -0.59 -7.06
N THR A 195 -29.17 -1.33 -7.13
CA THR A 195 -29.33 -2.59 -6.41
C THR A 195 -29.73 -3.70 -7.37
N VAL A 196 -29.09 -4.86 -7.29
CA VAL A 196 -29.41 -6.04 -8.11
C VAL A 196 -29.49 -7.29 -7.24
N LYS A 197 -30.15 -8.35 -7.69
CA LYS A 197 -30.13 -9.63 -6.96
C LYS A 197 -28.75 -10.29 -7.03
N GLU A 198 -28.20 -10.37 -8.23
CA GLU A 198 -26.92 -11.01 -8.50
C GLU A 198 -26.07 -10.11 -9.43
N PRO A 199 -24.74 -10.10 -9.26
CA PRO A 199 -23.84 -9.45 -10.20
C PRO A 199 -23.80 -10.20 -11.55
N PRO A 200 -23.27 -9.59 -12.63
CA PRO A 200 -23.08 -10.29 -13.90
C PRO A 200 -22.15 -11.50 -13.73
N GLN A 201 -22.23 -12.49 -14.63
CA GLN A 201 -21.36 -13.68 -14.56
C GLN A 201 -19.90 -13.35 -14.86
N GLU A 202 -19.66 -12.47 -15.83
CA GLU A 202 -18.33 -11.99 -16.19
C GLU A 202 -18.01 -10.73 -15.39
N LEU A 203 -17.15 -10.88 -14.39
CA LEU A 203 -16.66 -9.76 -13.58
C LEU A 203 -15.25 -10.04 -13.03
N ILE A 204 -14.56 -8.97 -12.66
CA ILE A 204 -13.27 -9.02 -11.98
C ILE A 204 -13.53 -9.14 -10.48
N ARG A 205 -13.19 -10.29 -9.88
CA ARG A 205 -13.21 -10.44 -8.41
C ARG A 205 -11.91 -9.93 -7.84
N VAL A 206 -11.97 -9.06 -6.82
CA VAL A 206 -10.77 -8.51 -6.19
C VAL A 206 -10.32 -9.43 -5.05
N PRO A 207 -9.16 -10.11 -5.15
CA PRO A 207 -8.66 -10.94 -4.06
C PRO A 207 -8.24 -10.10 -2.85
N ASP A 208 -8.36 -10.66 -1.64
CA ASP A 208 -8.01 -10.00 -0.36
C ASP A 208 -6.50 -10.02 -0.07
N ASP A 209 -5.70 -9.61 -1.05
CA ASP A 209 -4.26 -9.41 -0.92
C ASP A 209 -3.76 -8.30 -1.86
N MET A 210 -2.70 -7.59 -1.45
CA MET A 210 -2.19 -6.45 -2.23
C MET A 210 -1.74 -6.79 -3.65
N GLY A 211 -1.25 -8.00 -3.90
CA GLY A 211 -0.88 -8.43 -5.25
C GLY A 211 -2.13 -8.57 -6.11
N GLY A 212 -3.13 -9.31 -5.62
CA GLY A 212 -4.42 -9.51 -6.27
C GLY A 212 -5.18 -8.20 -6.51
N ILE A 213 -5.17 -7.27 -5.56
CA ILE A 213 -5.80 -5.94 -5.71
C ILE A 213 -5.22 -5.19 -6.91
N ILE A 214 -3.88 -5.15 -7.04
CA ILE A 214 -3.22 -4.44 -8.14
C ILE A 214 -3.44 -5.16 -9.48
N GLU A 215 -3.43 -6.49 -9.51
CA GLU A 215 -3.75 -7.24 -10.74
C GLU A 215 -5.20 -7.01 -11.20
N ALA A 216 -6.17 -7.02 -10.27
CA ALA A 216 -7.56 -6.72 -10.58
C ALA A 216 -7.73 -5.28 -11.10
N ALA A 217 -7.02 -4.31 -10.49
CA ALA A 217 -7.03 -2.92 -10.96
C ALA A 217 -6.37 -2.74 -12.33
N LYS A 218 -5.28 -3.48 -12.59
CA LYS A 218 -4.62 -3.56 -13.90
C LYS A 218 -5.58 -4.09 -14.95
N GLU A 219 -6.30 -5.17 -14.67
CA GLU A 219 -7.30 -5.74 -15.57
C GLU A 219 -8.42 -4.73 -15.87
N ALA A 220 -8.96 -4.08 -14.84
CA ALA A 220 -9.98 -3.05 -14.99
C ALA A 220 -9.50 -1.87 -15.86
N ALA A 221 -8.28 -1.38 -15.63
CA ALA A 221 -7.66 -0.33 -16.43
C ALA A 221 -7.41 -0.77 -17.88
N HIS A 222 -7.05 -2.04 -18.10
CA HIS A 222 -6.85 -2.62 -19.42
C HIS A 222 -8.15 -2.67 -20.22
N LEU A 223 -9.27 -3.04 -19.59
CA LEU A 223 -10.60 -3.00 -20.20
C LEU A 223 -11.01 -1.56 -20.52
N ALA A 224 -10.86 -0.66 -19.55
CA ALA A 224 -11.23 0.75 -19.69
C ALA A 224 -10.46 1.45 -20.83
N ARG A 225 -9.14 1.24 -20.95
CA ARG A 225 -8.35 1.83 -22.06
C ARG A 225 -8.74 1.30 -23.44
N ARG A 226 -9.43 0.16 -23.51
CA ARG A 226 -9.98 -0.43 -24.74
C ARG A 226 -11.43 0.00 -25.00
N GLY A 227 -11.98 0.90 -24.18
CA GLY A 227 -13.36 1.36 -24.28
C GLY A 227 -14.40 0.37 -23.75
N GLN A 228 -13.98 -0.65 -22.99
CA GLN A 228 -14.88 -1.61 -22.35
C GLN A 228 -15.16 -1.17 -20.90
N GLU A 229 -16.37 -1.46 -20.39
CA GLU A 229 -16.77 -1.16 -19.01
C GLU A 229 -16.36 -2.31 -18.08
N PRO A 230 -15.34 -2.13 -17.21
CA PRO A 230 -15.01 -3.14 -16.21
C PRO A 230 -16.09 -3.25 -15.14
N HIS A 231 -16.52 -4.49 -14.86
CA HIS A 231 -17.34 -4.86 -13.71
C HIS A 231 -16.43 -5.46 -12.65
N VAL A 232 -16.41 -4.88 -11.44
CA VAL A 232 -15.44 -5.22 -10.39
C VAL A 232 -16.16 -5.49 -9.06
N ASP A 233 -15.93 -6.64 -8.45
CA ASP A 233 -16.52 -7.03 -7.17
C ASP A 233 -15.50 -7.01 -6.04
N PHE A 234 -15.80 -6.17 -5.04
CA PHE A 234 -14.95 -5.91 -3.88
C PHE A 234 -15.33 -6.75 -2.66
N SER A 235 -16.34 -7.63 -2.77
CA SER A 235 -16.94 -8.33 -1.62
C SER A 235 -16.01 -9.31 -0.91
N LEU A 236 -14.91 -9.71 -1.55
CA LEU A 236 -13.90 -10.57 -0.94
C LEU A 236 -12.92 -9.79 -0.06
N LEU A 237 -12.79 -8.48 -0.24
CA LEU A 237 -11.88 -7.66 0.56
C LEU A 237 -12.33 -7.65 2.02
N ARG A 238 -11.38 -7.69 2.94
CA ARG A 238 -11.69 -7.55 4.36
C ARG A 238 -12.17 -6.13 4.67
N PRO A 239 -13.05 -5.98 5.67
CA PRO A 239 -13.60 -4.67 6.02
C PRO A 239 -12.55 -3.74 6.65
N GLU A 240 -12.86 -2.45 6.67
CA GLU A 240 -12.09 -1.44 7.40
C GLU A 240 -11.88 -1.87 8.87
N GLY A 241 -10.68 -1.67 9.40
CA GLY A 241 -10.34 -2.06 10.76
C GLY A 241 -9.96 -3.53 10.94
N ALA A 242 -10.14 -4.39 9.92
CA ALA A 242 -9.71 -5.79 10.01
C ALA A 242 -8.17 -5.89 10.09
N PRO A 243 -7.60 -6.77 10.94
CA PRO A 243 -6.15 -6.84 11.15
C PRO A 243 -5.39 -7.28 9.89
N ILE A 244 -4.20 -6.70 9.68
CA ILE A 244 -3.27 -7.08 8.62
C ILE A 244 -2.15 -7.95 9.22
N ARG A 245 -1.97 -9.15 8.66
CA ARG A 245 -0.91 -10.06 9.08
C ARG A 245 0.46 -9.46 8.74
N GLY A 246 1.32 -9.31 9.74
CA GLY A 246 2.73 -8.96 9.58
C GLY A 246 3.06 -7.46 9.56
N SER A 247 2.07 -6.55 9.44
CA SER A 247 2.31 -5.09 9.54
C SER A 247 1.99 -4.52 10.93
N GLY A 248 1.10 -5.18 11.69
CA GLY A 248 0.58 -4.66 12.96
C GLY A 248 -0.51 -3.58 12.81
N GLY A 249 -0.90 -3.24 11.57
CA GLY A 249 -1.97 -2.30 11.28
C GLY A 249 -3.30 -2.97 10.87
N THR A 250 -4.23 -2.15 10.38
CA THR A 250 -5.60 -2.56 10.01
C THR A 250 -5.97 -2.14 8.60
N SER A 251 -6.82 -2.91 7.94
CA SER A 251 -7.32 -2.62 6.58
C SER A 251 -8.03 -1.27 6.50
N SER A 252 -7.86 -0.57 5.38
CA SER A 252 -8.62 0.63 5.02
C SER A 252 -9.99 0.33 4.39
N GLY A 253 -10.29 -0.95 4.14
CA GLY A 253 -11.56 -1.42 3.61
C GLY A 253 -11.72 -1.24 2.08
N PRO A 254 -12.78 -1.81 1.49
CA PRO A 254 -13.01 -1.84 0.05
C PRO A 254 -13.25 -0.45 -0.55
N VAL A 255 -13.87 0.48 0.19
CA VAL A 255 -14.15 1.84 -0.30
C VAL A 255 -12.86 2.61 -0.57
N SER A 256 -11.86 2.46 0.31
CA SER A 256 -10.55 3.09 0.13
C SER A 256 -9.82 2.55 -1.11
N PHE A 257 -9.82 1.23 -1.33
CA PHE A 257 -9.22 0.64 -2.52
C PHE A 257 -9.95 1.01 -3.81
N LEU A 258 -11.29 1.04 -3.80
CA LEU A 258 -12.10 1.49 -4.94
C LEU A 258 -11.68 2.91 -5.38
N PHE A 259 -11.52 3.82 -4.43
CA PHE A 259 -11.15 5.20 -4.73
C PHE A 259 -9.67 5.37 -5.08
N GLU A 260 -8.77 4.98 -4.18
CA GLU A 260 -7.33 5.26 -4.35
C GLU A 260 -6.75 4.45 -5.50
N ILE A 261 -7.18 3.21 -5.74
CA ILE A 261 -6.61 2.40 -6.81
C ILE A 261 -7.50 2.44 -8.05
N PHE A 262 -8.71 1.89 -7.98
CA PHE A 262 -9.50 1.61 -9.17
C PHE A 262 -9.96 2.89 -9.90
N ASP A 263 -10.54 3.85 -9.18
CA ASP A 263 -11.03 5.10 -9.79
C ASP A 263 -9.89 5.93 -10.38
N ASN A 264 -8.74 5.98 -9.70
CA ASN A 264 -7.54 6.65 -10.20
C ASN A 264 -6.92 5.91 -11.40
N PHE A 265 -6.90 4.58 -11.42
CA PHE A 265 -6.39 3.82 -12.56
C PHE A 265 -7.28 4.00 -13.81
N LEU A 266 -8.60 4.06 -13.64
CA LEU A 266 -9.50 4.42 -14.73
C LEU A 266 -9.28 5.86 -15.19
N GLU A 267 -9.07 6.81 -14.27
CA GLU A 267 -8.71 8.18 -14.60
C GLU A 267 -7.42 8.26 -15.42
N TRP A 268 -6.41 7.45 -15.08
CA TRP A 268 -5.20 7.31 -15.86
C TRP A 268 -5.45 6.71 -17.25
N ALA A 269 -6.30 5.68 -17.33
CA ALA A 269 -6.72 5.09 -18.61
C ALA A 269 -7.43 6.13 -19.51
N ALA A 270 -8.33 6.95 -18.94
CA ALA A 270 -8.99 8.05 -19.63
C ALA A 270 -8.03 9.10 -20.20
N LEU A 271 -6.85 9.27 -19.59
CA LEU A 271 -5.81 10.18 -20.06
C LEU A 271 -4.89 9.56 -21.13
N GLY A 272 -5.18 8.33 -21.56
CA GLY A 272 -4.41 7.61 -22.58
C GLY A 272 -3.42 6.59 -22.01
N ALA A 273 -3.58 6.18 -20.75
CA ALA A 273 -2.80 5.13 -20.09
C ALA A 273 -1.28 5.36 -20.23
N GLU A 274 -0.53 4.44 -20.82
CA GLU A 274 0.93 4.53 -21.01
C GLU A 274 1.37 5.79 -21.78
N ALA A 275 0.48 6.42 -22.54
CA ALA A 275 0.72 7.68 -23.25
C ALA A 275 0.32 8.94 -22.46
N ALA A 276 -0.21 8.79 -21.23
CA ALA A 276 -0.64 9.92 -20.38
C ALA A 276 0.54 10.73 -19.81
N GLY A 277 1.74 10.16 -19.86
CA GLY A 277 3.00 10.75 -19.45
C GLY A 277 3.30 10.67 -17.95
N PRO A 278 4.54 11.03 -17.55
CA PRO A 278 5.09 10.74 -16.23
C PRO A 278 4.28 11.35 -15.08
N VAL A 279 3.78 12.57 -15.26
CA VAL A 279 3.00 13.27 -14.23
C VAL A 279 1.66 12.59 -13.97
N ALA A 280 0.98 12.15 -15.03
CA ALA A 280 -0.30 11.45 -14.89
C ALA A 280 -0.09 10.06 -14.28
N THR A 281 0.93 9.31 -14.73
CA THR A 281 1.28 8.00 -14.16
C THR A 281 1.64 8.12 -12.67
N LEU A 282 2.46 9.11 -12.29
CA LEU A 282 2.77 9.35 -10.88
C LEU A 282 1.50 9.68 -10.08
N ARG A 283 0.67 10.61 -10.57
CA ARG A 283 -0.50 11.12 -9.86
C ARG A 283 -1.61 10.09 -9.68
N TYR A 284 -1.85 9.26 -10.69
CA TYR A 284 -3.02 8.39 -10.78
C TYR A 284 -2.70 6.90 -10.67
N VAL A 285 -1.42 6.51 -10.71
CA VAL A 285 -1.02 5.11 -10.52
C VAL A 285 -0.15 4.98 -9.27
N TYR A 286 1.00 5.65 -9.22
CA TYR A 286 1.99 5.38 -8.17
C TYR A 286 1.67 6.03 -6.83
N ALA A 287 1.38 7.33 -6.81
CA ALA A 287 1.09 8.03 -5.56
C ALA A 287 -0.16 7.46 -4.83
N PRO A 288 -1.27 7.14 -5.51
CA PRO A 288 -2.42 6.54 -4.85
C PRO A 288 -2.14 5.15 -4.27
N VAL A 289 -1.40 4.30 -5.00
CA VAL A 289 -0.94 2.99 -4.50
C VAL A 289 -0.11 3.14 -3.22
N LEU A 290 0.80 4.11 -3.17
CA LEU A 290 1.61 4.35 -1.97
C LEU A 290 0.77 4.88 -0.79
N ARG A 291 -0.26 5.68 -1.06
CA ARG A 291 -1.13 6.27 -0.03
C ARG A 291 -2.03 5.22 0.61
N VAL A 292 -2.73 4.42 -0.19
CA VAL A 292 -3.71 3.46 0.33
C VAL A 292 -3.07 2.35 1.16
N VAL A 293 -1.86 1.91 0.79
CA VAL A 293 -1.13 0.89 1.53
C VAL A 293 -0.58 1.43 2.86
N ARG A 294 -0.34 2.74 2.96
CA ARG A 294 0.13 3.35 4.22
C ARG A 294 -0.97 3.49 5.28
N GLN A 295 -2.24 3.29 4.94
CA GLN A 295 -3.34 3.34 5.89
C GLN A 295 -3.47 2.08 6.76
N GLY A 296 -2.65 1.04 6.52
CA GLY A 296 -2.73 -0.24 7.24
C GLY A 296 -1.51 -1.14 7.16
#